data_AF-A0AAY5K7Q0-F1
#
_entry.id   AF-A0AAY5K7Q0-F1
#
_cell.length_a   1.000
_cell.length_b   1.000
_cell.length_c   1.000
_cell.angle_alpha   90.00
_cell.angle_beta   90.00
_cell.angle_gamma   90.00
#
_symmetry.space_group_name_H-M   'P 1'
#
loop_
_entity.id
_entity.type
_entity.pdbx_description
1 polymer ?
#
loop_
_entity_poly.entity_id
_entity_poly.type
_entity_poly.pdbx_seq_one_letter_code
_entity_poly.pdbx_strand_id
1 'polypeptide(L)' 'MDNLPLKKLSEDNLTKQPEEVFDVLEKLGEGSYGSVFKANYKETGEIVAIKQVPVETDLQEIIKEISIMQQCNR' A
#
# COMPACT_ATOMS: atom_id res chain seq x y z
N MET A 1 -21.83 -8.40 3.64
CA MET A 1 -20.84 -7.40 3.19
C MET A 1 -19.54 -7.88 3.77
N ASP A 2 -18.82 -8.63 2.95
CA ASP A 2 -17.85 -9.59 3.44
C ASP A 2 -16.57 -8.86 3.84
N ASN A 3 -16.27 -8.84 5.13
CA ASN A 3 -14.94 -8.51 5.64
C ASN A 3 -13.99 -9.62 5.15
N LEU A 4 -13.48 -9.50 3.93
CA LEU A 4 -12.33 -10.31 3.53
C LEU A 4 -11.13 -9.84 4.35
N PRO A 5 -10.40 -10.76 5.02
CA PRO A 5 -9.18 -10.40 5.71
C PRO A 5 -8.20 -9.78 4.71
N LEU A 6 -7.51 -8.71 5.13
CA LEU A 6 -6.43 -8.09 4.37
C LEU A 6 -5.45 -9.18 3.93
N LYS A 7 -5.46 -9.53 2.64
CA LYS A 7 -4.56 -10.53 2.08
C LYS A 7 -3.19 -9.88 1.93
N LYS A 8 -2.21 -10.37 2.68
CA LYS A 8 -0.83 -9.94 2.53
C LYS A 8 -0.34 -10.33 1.12
N LEU A 9 0.50 -9.48 0.53
CA LEU A 9 1.23 -9.83 -0.68
C LEU A 9 2.09 -11.06 -0.43
N SER A 10 2.22 -11.91 -1.45
CA SER A 10 3.16 -13.04 -1.41
C SER A 10 4.60 -12.53 -1.35
N GLU A 11 5.50 -13.37 -0.82
CA GLU A 11 6.94 -13.06 -0.76
C GLU A 11 7.50 -12.79 -2.16
N ASP A 12 7.06 -13.54 -3.18
CA ASP A 12 7.48 -13.34 -4.57
C ASP A 12 7.09 -11.95 -5.10
N ASN A 13 5.92 -11.43 -4.76
CA ASN A 13 5.53 -10.09 -5.22
C ASN A 13 6.20 -8.97 -4.41
N LEU A 14 6.63 -9.24 -3.18
CA LEU A 14 7.41 -8.28 -2.38
C LEU A 14 8.85 -8.09 -2.90
N THR A 15 9.35 -8.99 -3.74
CA THR A 15 10.72 -8.91 -4.30
C THR A 15 10.80 -8.31 -5.71
N LYS A 16 9.65 -8.08 -6.37
CA LYS A 16 9.57 -7.45 -7.69
C LYS A 16 9.50 -5.93 -7.60
N GLN A 17 9.77 -5.24 -8.70
CA GLN A 17 9.50 -3.79 -8.75
C GLN A 17 7.98 -3.54 -8.65
N PRO A 18 7.53 -2.49 -7.94
CA PRO A 18 6.11 -2.20 -7.77
C PRO A 18 5.34 -2.10 -9.09
N GLU A 19 5.95 -1.58 -10.14
CA GLU A 19 5.36 -1.43 -11.48
C GLU A 19 5.12 -2.77 -12.18
N GLU A 20 5.82 -3.83 -11.77
CA GLU A 20 5.59 -5.20 -12.26
C GLU A 20 4.38 -5.85 -11.58
N VAL A 21 4.02 -5.38 -10.38
CA VAL A 21 2.96 -5.96 -9.55
C VAL A 21 1.66 -5.15 -9.65
N PHE A 22 1.76 -3.83 -9.83
CA PHE A 22 0.63 -2.92 -9.81
C PHE A 22 0.59 -2.04 -11.06
N ASP A 23 -0.62 -1.78 -11.55
CA ASP A 23 -0.88 -0.66 -12.45
C ASP A 23 -1.38 0.53 -11.62
N VAL A 24 -0.52 1.54 -11.44
CA VAL A 24 -0.87 2.78 -10.75
C VAL A 24 -1.81 3.60 -11.63
N LEU A 25 -2.95 3.99 -11.09
CA LEU A 25 -4.00 4.74 -11.77
C LEU A 25 -4.00 6.21 -11.28
N GLU A 26 -5.17 6.75 -10.97
CA GLU A 26 -5.32 8.13 -10.51
C GLU A 26 -4.84 8.38 -9.07
N LYS A 27 -4.36 9.60 -8.80
CA LYS A 27 -4.13 10.10 -7.45
C LYS A 27 -5.47 10.27 -6.74
N LEU A 28 -5.60 9.64 -5.58
CA LEU A 28 -6.78 9.73 -4.72
C LEU A 28 -6.71 10.91 -3.75
N GLY A 29 -5.51 11.26 -3.30
CA GLY A 29 -5.31 12.35 -2.37
C GLY A 29 -3.87 12.49 -1.89
N GLU A 30 -3.68 13.36 -0.92
CA GLU A 30 -2.40 13.66 -0.29
C GLU A 30 -2.62 13.80 1.21
N GLY A 31 -1.75 13.16 1.99
CA GLY A 31 -1.71 13.28 3.44
C GLY A 31 -0.37 13.83 3.91
N SER A 32 -0.16 13.85 5.22
CA SER A 32 1.03 14.46 5.85
C SER A 32 2.36 13.90 5.34
N TYR A 33 2.40 12.63 4.96
CA TYR A 33 3.63 11.91 4.59
C TYR A 33 3.72 11.57 3.11
N GLY A 34 2.74 11.96 2.28
CA GLY A 34 2.81 11.66 0.86
C GLY A 34 1.48 11.49 0.16
N SER A 35 1.55 11.02 -1.08
CA SER A 35 0.41 10.91 -1.99
C SER A 35 -0.17 9.49 -2.00
N VAL A 36 -1.49 9.40 -2.04
CA VAL A 36 -2.21 8.12 -2.16
C VAL A 36 -2.73 7.98 -3.58
N PHE A 37 -2.47 6.84 -4.18
CA PHE A 37 -2.90 6.49 -5.54
C PHE A 37 -3.80 5.27 -5.49
N LYS A 38 -4.77 5.23 -6.39
CA LYS A 38 -5.49 4.01 -6.72
C LYS A 38 -4.59 3.15 -7.59
N ALA A 39 -4.61 1.85 -7.39
CA ALA A 39 -3.89 0.92 -8.25
C ALA A 39 -4.68 -0.36 -8.47
N ASN A 40 -4.43 -1.02 -9.60
CA ASN A 40 -4.88 -2.38 -9.83
C ASN A 40 -3.74 -3.35 -9.48
N TYR A 41 -4.02 -4.35 -8.65
CA TYR A 41 -3.10 -5.45 -8.42
C TYR A 41 -3.21 -6.47 -9.56
N LYS A 42 -2.17 -6.55 -10.40
CA LYS A 42 -2.19 -7.28 -11.67
C LYS A 42 -2.56 -8.75 -11.56
N GLU A 43 -2.16 -9.40 -10.46
CA GLU A 43 -2.39 -10.84 -10.27
C GLU A 43 -3.86 -11.17 -10.01
N THR A 44 -4.54 -10.35 -9.20
CA THR A 44 -5.92 -10.63 -8.77
C THR A 44 -6.95 -9.74 -9.44
N GLY A 45 -6.53 -8.65 -10.07
CA GLY A 45 -7.38 -7.57 -10.56
C GLY A 45 -7.97 -6.69 -9.45
N GLU A 46 -7.58 -6.90 -8.19
CA GLU A 46 -8.12 -6.17 -7.04
C GLU A 46 -7.71 -4.69 -7.06
N ILE A 47 -8.65 -3.81 -6.71
CA ILE A 47 -8.38 -2.39 -6.58
C ILE A 47 -7.84 -2.12 -5.17
N VAL A 48 -6.64 -1.54 -5.12
CA VAL A 48 -5.91 -1.23 -3.88
C VAL A 48 -5.50 0.24 -3.84
N ALA A 49 -5.04 0.69 -2.67
CA ALA A 49 -4.45 2.01 -2.50
C ALA A 49 -2.94 1.90 -2.24
N ILE A 50 -2.14 2.68 -2.94
CA ILE A 50 -0.69 2.79 -2.76
C ILE A 50 -0.36 4.17 -2.19
N LYS A 51 0.21 4.22 -0.99
CA LYS A 51 0.72 5.46 -0.38
C LYS A 51 2.21 5.58 -0.69
N GLN A 52 2.56 6.53 -1.55
CA GLN A 52 3.96 6.86 -1.87
C GLN A 52 4.47 7.89 -0.88
N VAL A 53 5.57 7.57 -0.19
CA VAL A 53 6.18 8.40 0.85
C VAL A 53 7.62 8.76 0.44
N PRO A 54 8.01 10.05 0.43
CA PRO A 54 9.37 10.46 0.11
C PRO A 54 10.39 9.90 1.12
N VAL A 55 11.54 9.44 0.63
CA VAL A 55 12.61 8.81 1.45
C VAL A 55 13.20 9.78 2.48
N GLU A 56 13.12 11.08 2.23
CA GLU A 56 13.58 12.16 3.13
C GLU A 56 12.68 12.38 4.36
N THR A 57 11.53 11.71 4.40
CA THR A 57 10.57 11.80 5.52
C THR A 57 11.05 10.99 6.72
N ASP A 58 10.68 11.38 7.94
CA ASP A 58 11.06 10.68 9.17
C ASP A 58 10.58 9.21 9.15
N LEU A 59 11.53 8.31 8.86
CA LEU A 59 11.29 6.88 8.74
C LEU A 59 10.76 6.26 10.04
N GLN A 60 11.11 6.80 11.22
CA GLN A 60 10.64 6.24 12.48
C GLN A 60 9.13 6.43 12.67
N GLU A 61 8.62 7.59 12.27
CA GLU A 61 7.19 7.88 12.35
C GLU A 61 6.40 7.02 11.36
N ILE A 62 6.92 6.85 10.13
CA ILE A 62 6.32 5.99 9.10
C ILE A 62 6.24 4.53 9.57
N ILE A 63 7.33 3.99 10.12
CA ILE A 63 7.38 2.60 10.63
C ILE A 63 6.39 2.43 11.78
N LYS A 64 6.24 3.44 12.65
CA LYS A 64 5.28 3.42 13.75
C LYS A 64 3.84 3.39 13.23
N GLU A 65 3.49 4.21 12.24
CA GLU A 65 2.15 4.16 11.61
C GLU A 65 1.87 2.79 10.99
N ILE A 66 2.80 2.24 10.21
CA ILE A 66 2.66 0.91 9.61
C ILE A 66 2.44 -0.17 10.67
N SER A 67 3.24 -0.14 11.74
CA SER A 67 3.13 -1.12 12.83
C SER A 67 1.78 -1.07 13.52
N ILE A 68 1.23 0.14 13.75
CA ILE A 68 -0.10 0.31 14.33
C ILE A 68 -1.17 -0.22 13.37
N MET A 69 -1.10 0.15 12.08
CA MET A 69 -2.08 -0.30 11.07
C MET A 69 -2.09 -1.83 10.92
N GLN A 70 -0.92 -2.47 10.92
CA GLN A 70 -0.81 -3.94 10.83
C GLN A 70 -1.39 -4.67 12.06
N GLN A 71 -1.39 -4.03 13.23
CA GLN A 71 -1.97 -4.58 14.45
C GLN A 71 -3.50 -4.41 14.51
N CYS A 72 -4.06 -3.50 13.71
CA CYS A 72 -5.50 -3.30 13.57
C CYS A 72 -6.15 -4.34 12.63
N ASN A 73 -6.10 -5.62 12.98
CA ASN A 73 -6.84 -6.69 12.28
C ASN A 73 -8.22 -6.90 12.96
N ARG A 74 -9.19 -6.04 12.67
CA ARG A 74 -10.61 -6.29 13.01
C ARG A 74 -11.37 -6.81 11.80
#